data_AF-U1NFA9-F1
#
_entry.id   AF-U1NFA9-F1
#
_cell.length_a   1.000
_cell.length_b   1.000
_cell.length_c   1.000
_cell.angle_alpha   90.00
_cell.angle_beta   90.00
_cell.angle_gamma   90.00
#
_symmetry.space_group_name_H-M   'P 1'
#
loop_
_entity.id
_entity.type
_entity.pdbx_description
1 polymer ?
#
loop_
_entity_poly.entity_id
_entity_poly.type
_entity_poly.pdbx_seq_one_letter_code
_entity_poly.pdbx_strand_id
1 'polypeptide(L)'
;MASSTNEPKVVRVSQKGQATIPKDLREKFGIETPGEVFVYEDQGRIIIKPVPSPDELHGIHSGEREYGEVLERIREIKDAEKRKQDKRAERLRPSKDV
;
A
#
# COMPACT_ATOMS: atom_id res chain seq x y z
N MET A 1 9.39 3.66 -28.68
CA MET A 1 8.72 2.37 -28.94
C MET A 1 7.87 2.04 -27.71
N ALA A 2 6.58 2.37 -27.73
CA ALA A 2 5.65 2.03 -26.65
C ALA A 2 5.31 0.55 -26.76
N SER A 3 5.88 -0.27 -25.87
CA SER A 3 5.54 -1.69 -25.78
C SER A 3 4.09 -1.82 -25.31
N SER A 4 3.22 -2.36 -26.16
CA SER A 4 1.82 -2.63 -25.86
C SER A 4 1.72 -3.57 -24.65
N THR A 5 1.42 -2.99 -23.48
CA THR A 5 1.36 -3.67 -22.19
C THR A 5 0.05 -4.43 -22.01
N ASN A 6 -0.20 -5.46 -22.82
CA ASN A 6 -1.37 -6.34 -22.69
C ASN A 6 -1.04 -7.84 -22.67
N GLU A 7 0.23 -8.22 -22.83
CA GLU A 7 0.63 -9.63 -22.73
C GLU A 7 0.89 -10.03 -21.27
N PRO A 8 0.37 -11.18 -20.81
CA PRO A 8 0.59 -11.66 -19.45
C PRO A 8 2.07 -11.97 -19.22
N LYS A 9 2.63 -11.44 -18.13
CA LYS A 9 3.99 -11.76 -17.69
C LYS A 9 3.97 -12.86 -16.65
N VAL A 10 4.70 -13.94 -16.90
CA VAL A 10 4.91 -15.00 -15.90
C VAL A 10 5.90 -14.49 -14.86
N VAL A 11 5.49 -14.45 -13.59
CA VAL A 11 6.34 -14.13 -12.45
C VAL A 11 6.49 -15.36 -11.56
N ARG A 12 7.68 -15.51 -10.94
CA ARG A 12 7.89 -16.57 -9.95
C ARG A 12 7.26 -16.17 -8.64
N VAL A 13 6.56 -17.11 -8.01
CA VAL A 13 6.10 -17.00 -6.63
C VAL A 13 7.16 -17.66 -5.74
N SER A 14 7.63 -16.95 -4.72
CA SER A 14 8.56 -17.51 -3.74
C SER A 14 7.87 -18.60 -2.90
N GLN A 15 8.66 -19.43 -2.21
CA GLN A 15 8.10 -20.41 -1.27
C GLN A 15 7.27 -19.77 -0.13
N LYS A 16 7.50 -18.48 0.14
CA LYS A 16 6.74 -17.70 1.11
C LYS A 16 5.50 -17.03 0.52
N GLY A 17 5.17 -17.31 -0.74
CA GLY A 17 4.00 -16.74 -1.42
C GLY A 17 4.20 -15.33 -1.97
N GLN A 18 5.43 -14.83 -2.07
CA GLN A 18 5.68 -13.48 -2.57
C GLN A 18 5.80 -13.48 -4.10
N ALA A 19 5.15 -12.54 -4.76
CA ALA A 19 5.30 -12.26 -6.18
C ALA A 19 5.68 -10.78 -6.37
N THR A 20 6.66 -10.52 -7.23
CA THR A 20 7.12 -9.16 -7.51
C THR A 20 6.31 -8.55 -8.66
N ILE A 21 5.76 -7.36 -8.44
CA ILE A 21 5.10 -6.57 -9.50
C ILE A 21 6.18 -6.02 -10.45
N PRO A 22 6.15 -6.38 -11.75
CA PRO A 22 7.07 -5.86 -12.76
C PRO A 22 7.08 -4.32 -12.81
N LYS A 23 8.26 -3.74 -13.10
CA LYS A 23 8.49 -2.28 -13.08
C LYS A 23 7.50 -1.51 -13.96
N ASP A 24 7.24 -2.01 -15.17
CA ASP A 24 6.33 -1.40 -16.13
C ASP A 24 4.88 -1.35 -15.62
N LEU A 25 4.44 -2.39 -14.90
CA LEU A 25 3.12 -2.37 -14.25
C LEU A 25 3.10 -1.42 -13.06
N ARG A 26 4.16 -1.38 -12.24
CA ARG A 26 4.26 -0.42 -11.13
C ARG A 26 4.16 1.02 -11.63
N GLU A 27 4.93 1.37 -12.66
CA GLU A 27 4.92 2.72 -13.24
C GLU A 27 3.56 3.06 -13.88
N LYS A 28 2.96 2.11 -14.62
CA LYS A 28 1.65 2.31 -15.25
C LYS A 28 0.52 2.54 -14.25
N PHE A 29 0.56 1.88 -13.10
CA PHE A 29 -0.48 1.95 -12.08
C PHE A 29 -0.10 2.85 -10.88
N GLY A 30 1.00 3.60 -10.96
CA GLY A 30 1.41 4.52 -9.89
C GLY A 30 1.74 3.84 -8.56
N ILE A 31 2.23 2.61 -8.58
CA ILE A 31 2.60 1.88 -7.36
C ILE A 31 4.03 2.26 -6.98
N GLU A 32 4.16 3.14 -6.00
CA GLU A 32 5.45 3.53 -5.43
C GLU A 32 6.13 2.37 -4.69
N THR A 33 7.46 2.45 -4.57
CA THR A 33 8.23 1.49 -3.76
C THR A 33 9.21 2.21 -2.83
N PRO A 34 9.21 1.90 -1.52
CA PRO A 34 8.28 1.00 -0.83
C PRO A 34 6.85 1.57 -0.80
N GLY A 35 5.84 0.73 -0.97
CA GLY A 35 4.44 1.14 -1.05
C GLY A 35 3.49 -0.01 -0.72
N GLU A 36 2.19 0.29 -0.71
CA GLU A 36 1.12 -0.64 -0.35
C GLU A 36 0.09 -0.75 -1.47
N VAL A 37 -0.54 -1.92 -1.56
CA VAL A 37 -1.57 -2.23 -2.54
C VAL A 37 -2.71 -2.98 -1.86
N PHE A 38 -3.94 -2.75 -2.31
CA PHE A 38 -5.06 -3.64 -2.02
C PHE A 38 -4.94 -4.91 -2.85
N VAL A 39 -5.15 -6.05 -2.19
CA VAL A 39 -5.19 -7.37 -2.84
C VAL A 39 -6.49 -8.06 -2.44
N TYR A 40 -7.31 -8.42 -3.42
CA TYR A 40 -8.60 -9.11 -3.21
C TYR A 40 -8.94 -9.99 -4.42
N GLU A 41 -9.89 -10.90 -4.23
CA GLU A 41 -10.43 -11.74 -5.31
C GLU A 41 -11.63 -11.05 -5.95
N ASP A 42 -11.67 -11.03 -7.29
CA ASP A 42 -12.87 -10.69 -8.06
C ASP A 42 -12.97 -11.60 -9.28
N GLN A 43 -14.14 -12.20 -9.49
CA GLN A 43 -14.43 -13.10 -10.62
C GLN A 43 -13.37 -14.21 -10.84
N GLY A 44 -12.86 -14.80 -9.76
CA GLY A 44 -11.82 -15.84 -9.80
C GLY A 44 -10.42 -15.32 -10.20
N ARG A 45 -10.19 -14.01 -10.10
CA ARG A 45 -8.90 -13.35 -10.39
C ARG A 45 -8.40 -12.61 -9.16
N ILE A 46 -7.08 -12.60 -8.98
CA ILE A 46 -6.44 -11.74 -7.97
C ILE A 46 -6.34 -10.34 -8.57
N ILE A 47 -6.99 -9.37 -7.92
CA ILE A 47 -6.92 -7.96 -8.27
C ILE A 47 -5.94 -7.26 -7.34
N ILE A 48 -5.07 -6.44 -7.93
CA ILE A 48 -4.11 -5.60 -7.21
C ILE A 48 -4.42 -4.14 -7.57
N LYS A 49 -4.78 -3.31 -6.59
CA LYS A 49 -5.07 -1.87 -6.76
C LYS A 49 -4.09 -1.04 -5.90
N PRO A 50 -3.51 0.07 -6.39
CA PRO A 50 -2.73 0.98 -5.55
C PRO A 50 -3.59 1.52 -4.40
N VAL A 51 -2.97 1.75 -3.23
CA VAL A 51 -3.60 2.50 -2.15
C VAL A 51 -3.50 3.99 -2.48
N PRO A 52 -4.61 4.74 -2.59
CA PRO A 52 -4.58 6.15 -2.90
C PRO A 52 -3.88 6.95 -1.79
N SER A 53 -3.12 7.96 -2.19
CA SER A 53 -2.46 8.86 -1.26
C SER A 53 -3.48 9.74 -0.52
N PRO A 54 -3.12 10.30 0.66
CA PRO A 54 -4.01 11.21 1.37
C PRO A 54 -4.43 12.44 0.56
N ASP A 55 -3.55 12.94 -0.31
CA ASP A 55 -3.81 14.10 -1.17
C ASP A 55 -4.82 13.78 -2.28
N GLU A 56 -4.80 12.56 -2.83
CA GLU A 56 -5.79 12.09 -3.82
C GLU A 56 -7.18 11.89 -3.21
N LEU A 57 -7.24 11.55 -1.92
CA LEU A 57 -8.50 11.29 -1.20
C LEU A 57 -9.32 12.56 -0.93
N HIS A 58 -8.70 13.75 -0.90
CA HIS A 58 -9.44 15.01 -0.76
C HIS A 58 -10.33 15.34 -1.97
N GLY A 59 -10.13 14.70 -3.13
CA GLY A 59 -10.90 14.95 -4.35
C GLY A 59 -12.05 13.96 -4.65
N ILE A 60 -12.17 12.86 -3.91
CA ILE A 60 -13.06 11.74 -4.28
C ILE A 60 -14.28 11.73 -3.35
N HIS A 61 -15.25 12.60 -3.59
CA HIS A 61 -16.47 12.72 -2.78
C HIS A 61 -17.70 11.99 -3.33
N SER A 62 -17.60 11.18 -4.40
CA SER A 62 -18.82 10.85 -5.17
C SER A 62 -19.10 9.38 -5.46
N GLY A 63 -18.35 8.38 -4.98
CA GLY A 63 -18.66 6.99 -5.35
C GLY A 63 -18.18 5.82 -4.50
N GLU A 64 -17.23 6.01 -3.59
CA GLU A 64 -16.51 4.89 -2.94
C GLU A 64 -16.67 4.89 -1.40
N ARG A 65 -17.91 4.88 -0.87
CA ARG A 65 -18.13 4.88 0.59
C ARG A 65 -17.45 3.71 1.32
N GLU A 66 -17.43 2.51 0.73
CA GLU A 66 -16.76 1.35 1.34
C GLU A 66 -15.23 1.48 1.39
N TYR A 67 -14.60 2.09 0.37
CA TYR A 67 -13.15 2.27 0.36
C TYR A 67 -12.72 3.38 1.34
N GLY A 68 -13.53 4.42 1.51
CA GLY A 68 -13.28 5.48 2.49
C GLY A 68 -13.13 4.94 3.91
N GLU A 69 -14.05 4.07 4.33
CA GLU A 69 -14.04 3.45 5.66
C GLU A 69 -12.83 2.50 5.86
N VAL A 70 -12.49 1.71 4.85
CA VAL A 70 -11.31 0.82 4.89
C VAL A 70 -10.01 1.63 4.97
N LEU A 71 -9.91 2.73 4.22
CA LEU A 71 -8.74 3.61 4.22
C LEU A 71 -8.58 4.38 5.53
N GLU A 72 -9.68 4.88 6.09
CA GLU A 72 -9.69 5.51 7.41
C GLU A 72 -9.18 4.54 8.46
N ARG A 73 -9.66 3.29 8.43
CA ARG A 73 -9.19 2.23 9.33
C ARG A 73 -7.70 1.92 9.17
N ILE A 74 -7.19 1.88 7.93
CA ILE A 74 -5.74 1.71 7.68
C ILE A 74 -4.93 2.87 8.25
N ARG A 75 -5.39 4.12 8.07
CA ARG A 75 -4.74 5.30 8.65
C ARG A 75 -4.72 5.24 10.18
N GLU A 76 -5.85 4.91 10.80
CA GLU A 76 -5.94 4.76 12.26
C GLU A 76 -4.95 3.73 12.80
N ILE A 77 -4.82 2.58 12.11
CA ILE A 77 -3.86 1.53 12.46
C ILE A 77 -2.43 2.08 12.37
N LYS A 78 -2.07 2.74 11.25
CA LYS A 78 -0.73 3.32 11.08
C LYS A 78 -0.40 4.38 12.12
N ASP A 79 -1.36 5.26 12.43
CA ASP A 79 -1.20 6.28 13.47
C ASP A 79 -1.03 5.65 14.85
N ALA A 80 -1.78 4.60 15.16
CA ALA A 80 -1.65 3.87 16.41
C ALA A 80 -0.29 3.18 16.52
N GLU A 81 0.21 2.58 15.44
CA GLU A 81 1.55 1.98 15.39
C GLU A 81 2.65 3.01 15.56
N LYS A 82 2.55 4.15 14.86
CA LYS A 82 3.49 5.27 14.99
C LYS A 82 3.53 5.80 16.43
N ARG A 83 2.37 6.05 17.05
CA ARG A 83 2.29 6.48 18.45
C ARG A 83 2.90 5.47 19.42
N LYS A 84 2.74 4.16 19.16
CA LYS A 84 3.39 3.10 19.96
C LYS A 84 4.90 3.12 19.79
N GLN A 85 5.39 3.30 18.56
CA GLN A 85 6.82 3.43 18.29
C GLN A 85 7.41 4.66 18.99
N ASP A 86 6.75 5.82 18.89
CA ASP A 86 7.20 7.06 19.51
C ASP A 86 7.28 6.94 21.04
N LYS A 87 6.25 6.38 21.69
CA LYS A 87 6.25 6.12 23.14
C LYS A 87 7.35 5.15 23.57
N ARG A 88 7.64 4.15 22.73
CA ARG A 88 8.72 3.19 22.98
C ARG A 88 10.08 3.86 22.84
N ALA A 89 10.26 4.67 21.80
CA ALA A 89 11.47 5.45 21.59
C ALA A 89 11.72 6.43 22.73
N GLU A 90 10.67 7.07 23.26
CA GLU A 90 10.76 7.99 24.42
C GLU A 90 11.20 7.29 25.70
N ARG A 91 10.65 6.09 26.00
CA ARG A 91 11.06 5.27 27.17
C ARG A 91 12.50 4.75 27.09
N LEU A 92 13.03 4.62 25.88
CA LEU A 92 14.40 4.16 25.62
C LEU A 92 15.39 5.31 25.51
N ARG A 93 14.98 6.58 25.67
CA ARG A 93 15.92 7.69 25.79
C ARG A 93 16.60 7.57 27.17
N PRO A 94 17.91 7.27 27.23
CA PRO A 94 18.61 7.34 28.51
C PRO A 94 18.53 8.79 28.98
N SER A 95 18.34 8.99 30.28
CA SER A 95 18.59 10.29 30.91
C SER A 95 19.97 10.73 30.45
N LYS A 96 20.06 11.91 29.83
CA LYS A 96 21.34 12.61 29.78
C LYS A 96 21.64 12.97 31.22
N ASP A 97 22.28 12.06 31.93
CA ASP A 97 22.85 12.33 33.24
C ASP A 97 23.90 13.43 33.03
N VAL A 98 23.65 14.55 33.71
CA VAL A 98 24.54 15.71 33.89
C VAL A 98 25.63 15.33 34.87
#